data_AF-A0A9W9ZRK2-F1
#
_entry.id   AF-A0A9W9ZRK2-F1
#
_cell.length_a   1.000
_cell.length_b   1.000
_cell.length_c   1.000
_cell.angle_alpha   90.00
_cell.angle_beta   90.00
_cell.angle_gamma   90.00
#
_symmetry.space_group_name_H-M   'P 1'
#
loop_
_entity.id
_entity.type
_entity.pdbx_description
1 polymer ?
#
loop_
_entity_poly.entity_id
_entity_poly.type
_entity_poly.pdbx_seq_one_letter_code
_entity_poly.pdbx_strand_id
1 'polypeptide(L)'
;MADRRYDFPHGPNPGEESLKLKAKYAAEYKKTGKIKPIQDVGALIKDPAIEKFGWIRENTDLYFKFKPRSVRNAVLWCLLIPGALLFYIKKTKSQEKSASLH
;
A
#
# COMPACT_ATOMS: atom_id res chain seq x y z
N MET A 1 -9.16 7.05 -27.83
CA MET A 1 -7.88 6.35 -28.00
C MET A 1 -7.35 6.02 -26.61
N ALA A 2 -7.53 4.78 -26.14
CA ALA A 2 -7.03 4.35 -24.83
C ALA A 2 -5.50 4.21 -24.89
N ASP A 3 -4.81 4.85 -23.95
CA ASP A 3 -3.35 4.86 -23.84
C ASP A 3 -2.85 3.44 -23.49
N ARG A 4 -2.37 2.69 -24.49
CA ARG A 4 -1.92 1.28 -24.35
C ARG A 4 -0.59 1.11 -23.61
N ARG A 5 -0.23 2.04 -22.72
CA ARG A 5 1.06 2.01 -22.00
C ARG A 5 1.03 1.09 -20.77
N TYR A 6 -0.14 0.60 -20.38
CA TYR A 6 -0.33 -0.32 -19.28
C TYR A 6 -1.29 -1.43 -19.73
N ASP A 7 -0.75 -2.57 -20.17
CA ASP A 7 -1.51 -3.80 -20.19
C ASP A 7 -1.72 -4.22 -18.71
N PHE A 8 -2.96 -4.50 -18.35
CA PHE A 8 -3.33 -5.03 -17.04
C PHE A 8 -3.47 -6.55 -17.22
N PRO A 9 -2.38 -7.35 -17.08
CA PRO A 9 -2.43 -8.78 -17.40
C PRO A 9 -3.38 -9.56 -16.49
N HIS A 10 -3.71 -9.03 -15.31
CA HIS A 10 -4.63 -9.65 -14.36
C HIS A 10 -5.60 -8.60 -13.79
N GLY A 11 -6.89 -8.73 -14.14
CA GLY A 11 -8.00 -7.91 -13.64
C GLY A 11 -8.65 -6.99 -14.69
N PRO A 12 -9.90 -6.55 -14.48
CA PRO A 12 -10.56 -5.60 -15.37
C PRO A 12 -9.80 -4.27 -15.40
N ASN A 13 -9.68 -3.67 -16.59
CA ASN A 13 -8.96 -2.42 -16.77
C ASN A 13 -9.62 -1.31 -15.92
N PRO A 14 -8.91 -0.73 -14.93
CA PRO A 14 -9.48 0.26 -14.02
C PRO A 14 -9.91 1.55 -14.75
N GLY A 15 -9.29 1.86 -15.88
CA GLY A 15 -9.73 2.93 -16.77
C GLY A 15 -11.09 2.66 -17.42
N GLU A 16 -11.35 1.43 -17.84
CA GLU A 16 -12.62 1.05 -18.44
C GLU A 16 -13.75 0.95 -17.41
N GLU A 17 -13.46 0.40 -16.23
CA GLU A 17 -14.41 0.34 -15.09
C GLU A 17 -14.87 1.74 -14.68
N SER A 18 -13.93 2.68 -14.52
CA SER A 18 -14.26 4.07 -14.15
C SER A 18 -15.05 4.80 -15.25
N LEU A 19 -14.78 4.53 -16.53
CA LEU A 19 -15.56 5.06 -17.66
C LEU A 19 -16.98 4.50 -17.70
N LYS A 20 -17.15 3.19 -17.46
CA LYS A 20 -18.47 2.55 -17.36
C LYS A 20 -19.28 3.12 -16.20
N LEU A 21 -18.63 3.34 -15.05
CA LEU A 21 -19.25 3.93 -13.87
C LEU A 21 -19.73 5.36 -14.15
N LYS A 22 -18.86 6.19 -14.74
CA LYS A 22 -19.22 7.56 -15.17
C LYS A 22 -20.37 7.56 -16.18
N ALA A 23 -20.35 6.67 -17.16
CA ALA A 23 -21.41 6.54 -18.15
C ALA A 23 -22.76 6.14 -17.51
N LYS A 24 -22.74 5.22 -16.53
CA LYS A 24 -23.92 4.81 -15.78
C LYS A 24 -24.53 5.98 -14.99
N TYR A 25 -23.72 6.72 -14.23
CA TYR A 25 -24.21 7.88 -13.48
C TYR A 25 -24.69 9.01 -14.39
N ALA A 26 -24.02 9.25 -15.52
CA ALA A 26 -24.47 10.21 -16.50
C ALA A 26 -25.83 9.82 -17.12
N ALA A 27 -26.06 8.53 -17.37
CA ALA A 27 -27.34 8.03 -17.88
C ALA A 27 -28.46 8.14 -16.83
N GLU A 28 -28.16 7.86 -15.55
CA GLU A 28 -29.11 8.05 -14.45
C GLU A 28 -29.47 9.53 -14.27
N TYR A 29 -28.49 10.43 -14.36
CA TYR A 29 -28.71 11.88 -14.33
C TYR A 29 -29.61 12.35 -15.48
N LYS A 30 -29.34 11.91 -16.72
CA LYS A 30 -30.18 12.24 -17.89
C LYS A 30 -31.64 11.79 -17.75
N LYS A 31 -31.88 10.67 -17.05
CA LYS A 31 -33.24 10.14 -16.83
C LYS A 31 -33.99 10.84 -15.70
N THR A 32 -33.29 11.21 -14.63
CA THR A 32 -33.92 11.67 -13.37
C THR A 32 -33.76 13.17 -13.11
N GLY A 33 -32.83 13.83 -13.80
CA GLY A 33 -32.49 15.25 -13.62
C GLY A 33 -31.82 15.58 -12.28
N LYS A 34 -31.56 14.59 -11.42
CA LYS A 34 -31.03 14.76 -10.06
C LYS A 34 -29.64 14.16 -9.93
N ILE A 35 -28.72 14.92 -9.34
CA ILE A 35 -27.41 14.41 -8.93
C ILE A 35 -27.64 13.63 -7.63
N LYS A 36 -27.30 12.33 -7.60
CA LYS A 36 -27.41 11.53 -6.37
C LYS A 36 -26.42 12.08 -5.32
N PRO A 37 -26.85 12.36 -4.09
CA PRO A 37 -25.94 12.76 -3.03
C PRO A 37 -24.97 11.62 -2.74
N ILE A 38 -23.73 11.96 -2.38
CA ILE A 38 -22.60 11.01 -2.20
C ILE A 38 -22.96 9.89 -1.19
N GLN A 39 -23.88 10.17 -0.27
CA GLN A 39 -24.36 9.28 0.79
C GLN A 39 -25.30 8.18 0.28
N ASP A 40 -26.07 8.42 -0.79
CA ASP A 40 -27.02 7.45 -1.38
C ASP A 40 -26.37 6.55 -2.44
N VAL A 41 -25.10 6.82 -2.75
CA VAL A 41 -24.27 5.95 -3.58
C VAL A 41 -23.70 4.87 -2.67
N GLY A 42 -24.54 3.93 -2.23
CA GLY A 42 -24.21 2.81 -1.33
C GLY A 42 -23.16 1.80 -1.87
N ALA A 43 -22.40 2.20 -2.90
CA ALA A 43 -21.24 1.49 -3.38
C ALA A 43 -20.02 2.39 -3.16
N LEU A 44 -19.04 1.87 -2.42
CA LEU A 44 -17.70 2.49 -2.33
C LEU A 44 -17.25 2.83 -3.75
N ILE A 45 -17.08 4.12 -4.04
CA ILE A 45 -16.57 4.56 -5.33
C ILE A 45 -15.15 4.03 -5.42
N LYS A 46 -14.96 3.00 -6.25
CA LYS A 46 -13.67 2.40 -6.53
C LYS A 46 -12.83 3.42 -7.28
N ASP A 47 -11.93 4.07 -6.56
CA ASP A 47 -10.94 4.94 -7.19
C ASP A 47 -9.87 4.05 -7.86
N PRO A 48 -9.74 4.10 -9.19
CA PRO A 48 -8.75 3.31 -9.90
C PRO A 48 -7.30 3.57 -9.44
N ALA A 49 -7.00 4.78 -8.95
CA ALA A 49 -5.69 5.10 -8.41
C ALA A 49 -5.44 4.42 -7.05
N ILE A 50 -6.46 4.35 -6.19
CA ILE A 50 -6.36 3.69 -4.89
C ILE A 50 -6.25 2.18 -5.07
N GLU A 51 -7.06 1.58 -5.95
CA GLU A 51 -6.97 0.15 -6.25
C GLU A 51 -5.60 -0.22 -6.84
N LYS A 52 -5.05 0.61 -7.75
CA LYS A 52 -3.71 0.41 -8.29
C LYS A 52 -2.63 0.53 -7.21
N PHE A 53 -2.73 1.51 -6.32
CA PHE A 53 -1.78 1.66 -5.22
C PHE A 53 -1.83 0.47 -4.26
N GLY A 54 -3.02 -0.01 -3.91
CA GLY A 54 -3.22 -1.21 -3.12
C GLY A 54 -2.57 -2.44 -3.77
N TRP A 55 -2.83 -2.66 -5.06
CA TRP A 55 -2.26 -3.77 -5.81
C TRP A 55 -0.73 -3.74 -5.85
N ILE A 56 -0.11 -2.57 -6.08
CA ILE A 56 1.36 -2.42 -6.09
C ILE A 56 1.95 -2.82 -4.74
N ARG A 57 1.31 -2.43 -3.64
CA ARG A 57 1.77 -2.76 -2.29
C ARG A 57 1.66 -4.25 -1.98
N GLU A 58 0.60 -4.88 -2.44
CA GLU A 58 0.37 -6.33 -2.22
C GLU A 58 1.31 -7.20 -3.07
N ASN A 59 1.75 -6.71 -4.23
CA ASN A 59 2.59 -7.45 -5.19
C ASN A 59 4.02 -6.89 -5.27
N THR A 60 4.51 -6.30 -4.18
CA THR A 60 5.83 -5.64 -4.16
C THR A 60 6.97 -6.64 -4.37
N ASP A 61 6.76 -7.89 -3.95
CA ASP A 61 7.68 -9.02 -4.04
C ASP A 61 7.99 -9.42 -5.49
N LEU A 62 6.99 -9.43 -6.37
CA LEU A 62 7.14 -9.81 -7.79
C LEU A 62 8.16 -8.96 -8.54
N TYR A 63 8.32 -7.70 -8.14
CA TYR A 63 9.18 -6.72 -8.81
C TYR A 63 10.41 -6.34 -7.98
N PHE A 64 10.58 -6.94 -6.80
CA PHE A 64 11.69 -6.62 -5.92
C PHE A 64 13.02 -7.13 -6.50
N LYS A 65 14.06 -6.30 -6.38
CA LYS A 65 15.44 -6.67 -6.74
C LYS A 65 16.40 -6.21 -5.66
N PHE A 66 17.35 -7.06 -5.32
CA PHE A 66 18.43 -6.70 -4.40
C PHE A 66 19.34 -5.65 -5.04
N LYS A 67 19.15 -4.41 -4.63
CA LYS A 67 20.05 -3.29 -4.93
C LYS A 67 20.92 -3.00 -3.71
N PRO A 68 22.14 -2.44 -3.86
CA PRO A 68 23.01 -2.11 -2.74
C PRO A 68 22.31 -1.27 -1.65
N ARG A 69 21.46 -0.32 -2.06
CA ARG A 69 20.64 0.49 -1.15
C ARG A 69 19.65 -0.34 -0.34
N SER A 70 18.97 -1.30 -0.97
CA SER A 70 18.01 -2.20 -0.31
C SER A 70 18.70 -3.12 0.69
N VAL A 71 19.84 -3.71 0.29
CA VAL A 71 20.64 -4.59 1.16
C VAL A 71 21.15 -3.83 2.37
N ARG A 72 21.73 -2.62 2.17
CA ARG A 72 22.17 -1.76 3.27
C ARG A 72 21.04 -1.47 4.25
N ASN A 73 19.88 -1.08 3.74
CA ASN A 73 18.73 -0.79 4.58
C ASN A 73 18.25 -2.03 5.34
N ALA A 74 18.22 -3.21 4.70
CA ALA A 74 17.87 -4.45 5.36
C ALA A 74 18.83 -4.79 6.51
N VAL A 75 20.15 -4.67 6.29
CA VAL A 75 21.15 -4.92 7.34
C VAL A 75 21.00 -3.94 8.51
N LEU A 76 20.80 -2.65 8.21
CA LEU A 76 20.63 -1.63 9.25
C LEU A 76 19.38 -1.89 10.11
N TRP A 77 18.23 -2.08 9.47
CA TRP A 77 16.95 -2.17 10.17
C TRP A 77 16.65 -3.54 10.76
N CYS A 78 17.10 -4.63 10.13
CA CYS A 78 16.81 -5.99 10.60
C CYS A 78 17.89 -6.53 11.55
N LEU A 79 19.15 -6.08 11.43
CA LEU A 79 20.26 -6.64 12.22
C LEU A 79 20.89 -5.60 13.14
N LEU A 80 21.36 -4.49 12.58
CA LEU A 80 22.20 -3.56 13.34
C LEU A 80 21.42 -2.88 14.46
N ILE A 81 20.25 -2.31 14.17
CA ILE A 81 19.43 -1.61 15.17
C ILE A 81 18.90 -2.58 16.24
N PRO A 82 18.24 -3.71 15.90
CA PRO A 82 17.77 -4.65 16.91
C PRO A 82 18.91 -5.28 17.71
N GLY A 83 20.03 -5.60 17.05
CA GLY A 83 21.21 -6.19 17.68
C GLY A 83 21.86 -5.26 18.69
N ALA A 84 22.05 -3.98 18.32
CA ALA A 84 22.58 -2.97 19.23
C ALA A 84 21.66 -2.74 20.44
N LEU A 85 20.34 -2.68 20.21
CA LEU A 85 19.35 -2.51 21.27
C LEU A 85 19.37 -3.69 22.25
N LEU A 86 19.35 -4.92 21.74
CA LEU A 86 19.41 -6.13 22.57
C LEU A 86 20.73 -6.23 23.35
N PHE A 87 21.84 -5.86 22.73
CA PHE A 87 23.14 -5.82 23.39
C PHE A 87 23.14 -4.83 24.55
N TYR A 88 22.63 -3.62 24.34
CA TYR A 88 22.53 -2.60 25.37
C TYR A 88 21.66 -3.06 26.54
N ILE A 89 20.46 -3.58 26.26
CA ILE A 89 19.54 -4.09 27.29
C ILE A 89 20.18 -5.23 28.10
N LYS A 90 20.90 -6.15 27.46
CA LYS A 90 21.58 -7.24 28.18
C LYS A 90 22.70 -6.70 29.06
N LYS A 91 23.46 -5.73 28.57
CA LYS A 91 24.56 -5.12 29.32
C LYS A 91 24.05 -4.38 30.55
N THR A 92 22.99 -3.58 30.43
CA THR A 92 22.41 -2.84 31.57
C THR A 92 21.87 -3.80 32.64
N LYS A 93 21.10 -4.83 32.24
CA LYS A 93 20.60 -5.87 33.17
C LYS A 93 21.73 -6.58 33.92
N SER A 94 22.84 -6.85 33.23
CA SER A 94 24.02 -7.47 33.87
C SER A 94 24.66 -6.55 34.90
N GLN A 95 24.71 -5.24 34.64
CA GLN A 95 25.25 -4.26 35.57
C GLN A 95 24.35 -4.09 36.80
N GLU A 96 23.04 -3.99 36.62
CA GLU A 96 22.06 -3.92 37.71
C GLU A 96 22.15 -5.14 38.63
N LYS A 97 22.20 -6.35 38.05
CA LYS A 97 22.36 -7.58 38.83
C LYS A 97 23.65 -7.58 39.66
N SER A 98 24.74 -7.10 39.08
CA SER A 98 26.04 -7.01 39.76
C SER A 98 26.03 -5.96 40.87
N ALA A 99 25.32 -4.85 40.69
CA ALA A 99 25.17 -3.80 41.70
C ALA A 99 24.27 -4.22 42.86
N SER A 100 23.28 -5.10 42.65
CA SER A 100 22.39 -5.61 43.70
C SER A 100 23.00 -6.69 44.60
N LEU A 101 24.17 -7.22 44.25
CA LEU A 101 24.89 -8.27 44.99
C LEU A 101 25.96 -7.71 45.94
N HIS A 102 26.17 -6.40 45.93
CA HIS A 102 27.06 -5.66 46.83
C HIS A 102 26.24 -4.73 47.72
#